data_AF-A0A1F5J584-F1
#
_entry.id   AF-A0A1F5J584-F1
#
_cell.length_a   1.000
_cell.length_b   1.000
_cell.length_c   1.000
_cell.angle_alpha   90.00
_cell.angle_beta   90.00
_cell.angle_gamma   90.00
#
_symmetry.space_group_name_H-M   'P 1'
#
loop_
_entity.id
_entity.type
_entity.pdbx_description
1 polymer ?
#
loop_
_entity_poly.entity_id
_entity_poly.type
_entity_poly.pdbx_seq_one_letter_code
_entity_poly.pdbx_strand_id
1 'polypeptide(L)'
;MVYIYRYIYALVLIFAVSAWAHAQDGSVQQKGIKIFVEHRCYTCHTIKAESDAIQKEKEAFAKSKGVELKPEDEKEEKGIAPDLSDVGKKRDVESFGAFLKDPKSYFKDTPECQSNAKKKYRKRFKGTPDDFEALIAYLSSLKYDSYNKDFVSCLKKEE
;
A
#
# COMPACT_ATOMS: atom_id res chain seq x y z
N MET A 1 -17.36 48.38 -11.84
CA MET A 1 -16.61 47.84 -10.70
C MET A 1 -17.21 46.57 -10.10
N VAL A 2 -18.53 46.44 -9.92
CA VAL A 2 -19.19 45.26 -9.28
C VAL A 2 -18.95 43.91 -10.00
N TYR A 3 -18.81 43.91 -11.34
CA TYR A 3 -18.55 42.69 -12.12
C TYR A 3 -17.15 42.12 -11.88
N ILE A 4 -16.14 42.98 -11.70
CA ILE A 4 -14.75 42.55 -11.48
C ILE A 4 -14.62 41.82 -10.14
N TYR A 5 -15.30 42.29 -9.09
CA TYR A 5 -15.33 41.62 -7.79
C TYR A 5 -16.02 40.24 -7.84
N ARG A 6 -17.04 40.04 -8.69
CA ARG A 6 -17.69 38.72 -8.84
C ARG A 6 -16.78 37.67 -9.50
N TYR A 7 -15.99 38.06 -10.50
CA TYR A 7 -15.01 37.15 -11.13
C TYR A 7 -13.82 36.86 -10.22
N ILE A 8 -13.38 37.84 -9.40
CA ILE A 8 -12.32 37.62 -8.40
C ILE A 8 -12.79 36.65 -7.31
N TYR A 9 -14.03 36.78 -6.81
CA TYR A 9 -14.58 35.85 -5.82
C TYR A 9 -14.72 34.42 -6.37
N ALA A 10 -15.13 34.27 -7.64
CA ALA A 10 -15.22 32.97 -8.29
C ALA A 10 -13.83 32.32 -8.48
N LEU A 11 -12.80 33.10 -8.84
CA LEU A 11 -11.43 32.61 -8.96
C LEU A 11 -10.82 32.19 -7.62
N VAL A 12 -11.02 32.98 -6.56
CA VAL A 12 -10.53 32.65 -5.21
C VAL A 12 -11.18 31.36 -4.68
N LEU A 13 -12.47 31.17 -4.95
CA LEU A 13 -13.18 29.91 -4.62
C LEU A 13 -12.60 28.72 -5.38
N ILE A 14 -12.29 28.86 -6.68
CA ILE A 14 -11.70 27.77 -7.48
C ILE A 14 -10.30 27.38 -6.96
N PHE A 15 -9.46 28.37 -6.60
CA PHE A 15 -8.13 28.09 -6.03
C PHE A 15 -8.19 27.46 -4.64
N ALA A 16 -9.20 27.79 -3.82
CA ALA A 16 -9.37 27.21 -2.49
C ALA A 16 -9.77 25.72 -2.54
N VAL A 17 -10.54 25.29 -3.54
CA VAL A 17 -10.99 23.89 -3.66
C VAL A 17 -9.84 22.95 -4.08
N SER A 18 -8.91 23.42 -4.91
CA SER A 18 -7.72 22.64 -5.31
C SER A 18 -6.74 22.34 -4.17
N ALA A 19 -6.64 23.22 -3.17
CA ALA A 19 -5.73 23.03 -2.05
C ALA A 19 -6.18 21.90 -1.09
N TRP A 20 -7.49 21.66 -0.96
CA TRP A 20 -8.01 20.57 -0.12
C TRP A 20 -7.86 19.19 -0.72
N ALA A 21 -7.97 19.07 -2.06
CA ALA A 21 -7.77 17.79 -2.73
C ALA A 21 -6.35 17.26 -2.51
N HIS A 22 -5.32 18.12 -2.67
CA HIS A 22 -3.93 17.72 -2.46
C HIS A 22 -3.57 17.42 -0.99
N ALA A 23 -4.26 18.03 -0.03
CA ALA A 23 -4.03 17.77 1.40
C ALA A 23 -4.58 16.41 1.86
N GLN A 24 -5.69 15.94 1.26
CA GLN A 24 -6.23 14.61 1.56
C GLN A 24 -5.34 13.49 1.03
N ASP A 25 -4.81 13.62 -0.19
CA ASP A 25 -3.98 12.59 -0.82
C ASP A 25 -2.67 12.35 -0.06
N GLY A 26 -2.01 13.42 0.40
CA GLY A 26 -0.82 13.30 1.26
C GLY A 26 -1.09 12.61 2.59
N SER A 27 -2.31 12.75 3.14
CA SER A 27 -2.71 12.11 4.39
C SER A 27 -2.92 10.60 4.25
N VAL A 28 -3.50 10.15 3.13
CA VAL A 28 -3.72 8.72 2.84
C VAL A 28 -2.39 8.02 2.62
N GLN A 29 -1.51 8.62 1.80
CA GLN A 29 -0.18 8.06 1.53
C GLN A 29 0.65 7.95 2.81
N GLN A 30 0.78 9.03 3.59
CA GLN A 30 1.58 9.02 4.81
C GLN A 30 1.04 8.02 5.85
N LYS A 31 -0.28 8.00 6.07
CA LYS A 31 -0.92 7.03 6.99
C LYS A 31 -0.71 5.60 6.50
N GLY A 32 -0.85 5.38 5.19
CA GLY A 32 -0.64 4.09 4.53
C GLY A 32 0.75 3.53 4.70
N ILE A 33 1.78 4.35 4.40
CA ILE A 33 3.19 3.98 4.58
C ILE A 33 3.47 3.61 6.03
N LYS A 34 2.98 4.41 6.98
CA LYS A 34 3.13 4.13 8.41
C LYS A 34 2.57 2.76 8.77
N ILE A 35 1.33 2.47 8.39
CA ILE A 35 0.71 1.16 8.66
C ILE A 35 1.47 0.02 7.97
N PHE A 36 1.92 0.23 6.73
CA PHE A 36 2.73 -0.74 5.98
C PHE A 36 4.04 -1.08 6.70
N VAL A 37 4.68 -0.09 7.33
CA VAL A 37 5.90 -0.26 8.12
C VAL A 37 5.63 -0.89 9.49
N GLU A 38 4.69 -0.33 10.26
CA GLU A 38 4.39 -0.79 11.62
C GLU A 38 3.92 -2.25 11.66
N HIS A 39 3.16 -2.68 10.64
CA HIS A 39 2.71 -4.06 10.47
C HIS A 39 3.68 -4.95 9.69
N ARG A 40 4.88 -4.43 9.38
CA ARG A 40 6.00 -5.16 8.75
C ARG A 40 5.68 -5.77 7.38
N CYS A 41 4.79 -5.14 6.63
CA CYS A 41 4.45 -5.57 5.26
C CYS A 41 5.68 -5.52 4.34
N TYR A 42 6.61 -4.58 4.60
CA TYR A 42 7.88 -4.40 3.88
C TYR A 42 8.84 -5.60 3.96
N THR A 43 8.62 -6.53 4.89
CA THR A 43 9.49 -7.71 5.02
C THR A 43 9.24 -8.75 3.92
N CYS A 44 8.09 -8.67 3.25
CA CYS A 44 7.72 -9.54 2.14
C CYS A 44 7.47 -8.75 0.84
N HIS A 45 6.90 -7.55 0.94
CA HIS A 45 6.47 -6.76 -0.21
C HIS A 45 7.35 -5.54 -0.44
N THR A 46 7.53 -5.20 -1.71
CA THR A 46 8.17 -3.94 -2.12
C THR A 46 7.12 -2.98 -2.69
N ILE A 47 7.37 -1.69 -2.55
CA ILE A 47 6.65 -0.62 -3.27
C ILE A 47 7.75 0.30 -3.81
N LYS A 48 8.33 -0.08 -4.94
CA LYS A 48 9.46 0.63 -5.56
C LYS A 48 9.16 2.10 -5.80
N ALA A 49 7.93 2.44 -6.17
CA ALA A 49 7.53 3.82 -6.41
C ALA A 49 7.62 4.72 -5.16
N GLU A 50 7.61 4.13 -3.97
CA GLU A 50 7.63 4.84 -2.69
C GLU A 50 8.79 4.39 -1.78
N SER A 51 9.85 3.79 -2.35
CA SER A 51 10.94 3.17 -1.59
C SER A 51 11.60 4.11 -0.59
N ASP A 52 11.83 5.37 -0.97
CA ASP A 52 12.51 6.36 -0.13
C ASP A 52 11.64 6.78 1.05
N ALA A 53 10.32 6.92 0.84
CA ALA A 53 9.39 7.27 1.90
C ALA A 53 9.22 6.11 2.89
N ILE A 54 9.15 4.88 2.39
CA ILE A 54 9.11 3.66 3.21
C ILE A 54 10.40 3.50 4.02
N GLN A 55 11.57 3.78 3.42
CA GLN A 55 12.84 3.70 4.13
C GLN A 55 12.93 4.70 5.29
N LYS A 56 12.52 5.95 5.05
CA LYS A 56 12.45 6.97 6.12
C LYS A 56 11.51 6.55 7.25
N GLU A 57 10.35 6.00 6.92
CA GLU A 57 9.40 5.54 7.93
C GLU A 57 9.92 4.31 8.68
N LYS A 58 10.62 3.38 8.02
CA LYS A 58 11.33 2.25 8.68
C LYS A 58 12.31 2.78 9.73
N GLU A 59 13.16 3.73 9.37
CA GLU A 59 14.13 4.35 10.29
C GLU A 59 13.43 5.06 11.46
N ALA A 60 12.37 5.82 11.18
CA ALA A 60 11.57 6.49 12.21
C ALA A 60 10.91 5.49 13.17
N PHE A 61 10.32 4.42 12.64
CA PHE A 61 9.70 3.36 13.43
C PHE A 61 10.74 2.65 14.31
N ALA A 62 11.90 2.31 13.75
CA ALA A 62 12.99 1.68 14.48
C ALA A 62 13.46 2.54 15.66
N LYS A 63 13.72 3.83 15.39
CA LYS A 63 14.05 4.83 16.42
C LYS A 63 12.96 4.90 17.50
N SER A 64 11.68 4.87 17.12
CA SER A 64 10.56 4.88 18.07
C SER A 64 10.50 3.64 18.98
N LYS A 65 11.06 2.50 18.53
CA LYS A 65 11.16 1.26 19.30
C LYS A 65 12.47 1.14 20.08
N GLY A 66 13.36 2.13 19.99
CA GLY A 66 14.69 2.08 20.61
C GLY A 66 15.60 1.01 20.01
N VAL A 67 15.34 0.62 18.75
CA VAL A 67 16.12 -0.39 18.02
C VAL A 67 16.72 0.28 16.78
N GLU A 68 18.00 0.05 16.54
CA GLU A 68 18.64 0.43 15.28
C GLU A 68 18.40 -0.70 14.26
N LEU A 69 17.82 -0.38 13.09
CA LEU A 69 17.59 -1.37 12.04
C LEU A 69 18.94 -1.89 11.55
N LYS A 70 19.18 -3.19 11.73
CA LYS A 70 20.37 -3.81 11.14
C LYS A 70 20.06 -4.21 9.70
N PRO A 71 21.04 -4.13 8.77
CA PRO A 71 20.87 -4.60 7.39
C PRO A 71 20.42 -6.06 7.27
N GLU A 72 20.68 -6.85 8.31
CA GLU A 72 20.29 -8.26 8.43
C GLU A 72 18.81 -8.49 8.77
N ASP A 73 18.11 -7.47 9.27
CA ASP A 73 16.64 -7.45 9.43
C ASP A 73 15.92 -7.14 8.12
N GLU A 74 16.67 -6.69 7.10
CA GLU A 74 16.21 -6.43 5.73
C GLU A 74 16.43 -7.61 4.80
N LYS A 75 16.54 -8.84 5.33
CA LYS A 75 16.57 -10.05 4.49
C LYS A 75 15.24 -10.17 3.75
N GLU A 76 15.14 -9.46 2.63
CA GLU A 76 14.20 -9.69 1.57
C GLU A 76 14.34 -11.16 1.21
N GLU A 77 13.32 -11.96 1.50
CA GLU A 77 13.21 -13.28 0.88
C GLU A 77 12.97 -13.02 -0.62
N LYS A 78 14.07 -12.85 -1.37
CA LYS A 78 14.06 -12.61 -2.82
C LYS A 78 13.17 -13.66 -3.50
N GLY A 79 12.17 -13.18 -4.22
CA GLY A 79 11.31 -13.99 -5.08
C GLY A 79 9.98 -14.45 -4.48
N ILE A 80 9.56 -13.96 -3.30
CA ILE A 80 8.37 -14.51 -2.63
C ILE A 80 7.11 -13.66 -2.78
N ALA A 81 7.21 -12.33 -2.80
CA ALA A 81 6.03 -11.47 -2.94
C ALA A 81 6.24 -10.39 -4.01
N PRO A 82 5.15 -9.98 -4.67
CA PRO A 82 5.20 -8.99 -5.75
C PRO A 82 5.52 -7.60 -5.22
N ASP A 83 6.06 -6.78 -6.11
CA ASP A 83 5.99 -5.34 -5.99
C ASP A 83 4.52 -4.89 -6.06
N LEU A 84 4.14 -3.98 -5.16
CA LEU A 84 2.76 -3.49 -5.03
C LEU A 84 2.57 -2.10 -5.61
N SER A 85 3.57 -1.51 -6.29
CA SER A 85 3.48 -0.12 -6.79
C SER A 85 2.28 0.11 -7.73
N ASP A 86 1.83 -0.92 -8.44
CA ASP A 86 0.70 -0.83 -9.37
C ASP A 86 -0.54 -1.60 -8.93
N VAL A 87 -0.59 -2.07 -7.68
CA VAL A 87 -1.61 -3.02 -7.24
C VAL A 87 -3.03 -2.44 -7.30
N GLY A 88 -3.19 -1.14 -7.09
CA GLY A 88 -4.46 -0.41 -7.19
C GLY A 88 -4.98 -0.25 -8.63
N LYS A 89 -4.19 -0.60 -9.66
CA LYS A 89 -4.70 -0.75 -11.04
C LYS A 89 -5.40 -2.09 -11.27
N LYS A 90 -5.06 -3.10 -10.47
CA LYS A 90 -5.48 -4.50 -10.65
C LYS A 90 -6.58 -4.93 -9.68
N ARG A 91 -6.77 -4.17 -8.60
CA ARG A 91 -7.58 -4.52 -7.45
C ARG A 91 -8.20 -3.26 -6.86
N ASP A 92 -9.41 -3.40 -6.36
CA ASP A 92 -10.15 -2.32 -5.70
C ASP A 92 -10.25 -2.52 -4.18
N VAL A 93 -10.89 -1.57 -3.51
CA VAL A 93 -11.09 -1.52 -2.06
C VAL A 93 -11.77 -2.81 -1.55
N GLU A 94 -12.79 -3.29 -2.26
CA GLU A 94 -13.52 -4.50 -1.88
C GLU A 94 -12.65 -5.75 -1.99
N SER A 95 -11.90 -5.87 -3.09
CA SER A 95 -10.95 -6.96 -3.32
C SER A 95 -9.87 -7.01 -2.25
N PHE A 96 -9.27 -5.86 -1.90
CA PHE A 96 -8.30 -5.81 -0.80
C PHE A 96 -8.94 -6.13 0.55
N GLY A 97 -10.13 -5.62 0.82
CA GLY A 97 -10.87 -5.89 2.05
C GLY A 97 -11.19 -7.36 2.23
N ALA A 98 -11.59 -8.06 1.18
CA ALA A 98 -11.85 -9.49 1.23
C ALA A 98 -10.54 -10.28 1.36
N PHE A 99 -9.51 -9.95 0.57
CA PHE A 99 -8.24 -10.65 0.57
C PHE A 99 -7.50 -10.52 1.91
N LEU A 100 -7.35 -9.32 2.47
CA LEU A 100 -6.58 -9.12 3.70
C LEU A 100 -7.24 -9.75 4.95
N LYS A 101 -8.56 -9.96 4.93
CA LYS A 101 -9.31 -10.68 5.99
C LYS A 101 -9.03 -12.17 5.96
N ASP A 102 -9.02 -12.77 4.78
CA ASP A 102 -8.75 -14.20 4.61
C ASP A 102 -7.91 -14.49 3.36
N PRO A 103 -6.58 -14.24 3.38
CA PRO A 103 -5.76 -14.52 2.22
C PRO A 103 -5.74 -16.01 1.88
N LYS A 104 -5.94 -16.89 2.87
CA LYS A 104 -5.78 -18.33 2.74
C LYS A 104 -6.75 -18.93 1.71
N SER A 105 -8.00 -18.45 1.66
CA SER A 105 -9.01 -18.94 0.70
C SER A 105 -8.68 -18.61 -0.76
N TYR A 106 -7.81 -17.62 -1.01
CA TYR A 106 -7.40 -17.23 -2.36
C TYR A 106 -6.26 -18.10 -2.92
N PHE A 107 -5.56 -18.88 -2.09
CA PHE A 107 -4.48 -19.76 -2.55
C PHE A 107 -4.98 -21.18 -2.83
N LYS A 108 -4.55 -21.77 -3.95
CA LYS A 108 -4.78 -23.19 -4.25
C LYS A 108 -3.99 -24.07 -3.26
N ASP A 109 -4.55 -25.22 -2.93
CA ASP A 109 -3.90 -26.24 -2.09
C ASP A 109 -3.28 -27.36 -2.95
N THR A 110 -2.43 -26.96 -3.91
CA THR A 110 -1.65 -27.90 -4.72
C THR A 110 -0.21 -27.97 -4.19
N PRO A 111 0.52 -29.09 -4.37
CA PRO A 111 1.92 -29.21 -3.95
C PRO A 111 2.82 -28.09 -4.49
N GLU A 112 2.62 -27.68 -5.74
CA GLU A 112 3.31 -26.55 -6.39
C GLU A 112 3.01 -25.20 -5.73
N CYS A 113 1.75 -24.94 -5.35
CA CYS A 113 1.38 -23.71 -4.63
C CYS A 113 1.84 -23.73 -3.17
N GLN A 114 2.05 -24.91 -2.57
CA GLN A 114 2.57 -25.03 -1.21
C GLN A 114 4.08 -24.71 -1.14
N SER A 115 4.85 -25.00 -2.20
CA SER A 115 6.27 -24.61 -2.29
C SER A 115 6.44 -23.11 -2.50
N ASN A 116 5.61 -22.51 -3.37
CA ASN A 116 5.74 -21.10 -3.79
C ASN A 116 5.03 -20.12 -2.85
N ALA A 117 3.88 -20.52 -2.30
CA ALA A 117 3.09 -19.73 -1.35
C ALA A 117 2.96 -20.50 -0.02
N LYS A 118 4.08 -20.65 0.69
CA LYS A 118 4.14 -21.31 2.00
C LYS A 118 3.06 -20.77 2.95
N LYS A 119 2.60 -21.61 3.87
CA LYS A 119 1.57 -21.26 4.88
C LYS A 119 1.87 -19.96 5.64
N LYS A 120 3.15 -19.62 5.85
CA LYS A 120 3.55 -18.37 6.50
C LYS A 120 3.21 -17.09 5.71
N TYR A 121 2.98 -17.18 4.40
CA TYR A 121 2.63 -16.05 3.52
C TYR A 121 1.12 -15.86 3.35
N ARG A 122 0.30 -16.77 3.91
CA ARG A 122 -1.17 -16.74 3.84
C ARG A 122 -1.80 -16.18 5.12
N LYS A 123 -1.09 -15.29 5.82
CA LYS A 123 -1.52 -14.75 7.11
C LYS A 123 -2.47 -13.58 6.86
N ARG A 124 -3.63 -13.62 7.52
CA ARG A 124 -4.53 -12.46 7.61
C ARG A 124 -3.80 -11.26 8.22
N PHE A 125 -4.23 -10.07 7.84
CA PHE A 125 -3.78 -8.83 8.48
C PHE A 125 -4.17 -8.83 9.96
N LYS A 126 -3.30 -8.28 10.82
CA LYS A 126 -3.49 -8.22 12.27
C LYS A 126 -3.25 -6.79 12.78
N GLY A 127 -4.19 -5.90 12.50
CA GLY A 127 -4.21 -4.54 13.03
C GLY A 127 -5.59 -4.15 13.55
N THR A 128 -5.73 -2.89 13.94
CA THR A 128 -7.02 -2.32 14.31
C THR A 128 -7.92 -2.17 13.06
N PRO A 129 -9.24 -1.98 13.22
CA PRO A 129 -10.11 -1.62 12.10
C PRO A 129 -9.61 -0.38 11.34
N ASP A 130 -9.12 0.63 12.06
CA ASP A 130 -8.61 1.86 11.46
C ASP A 130 -7.32 1.62 10.65
N ASP A 131 -6.43 0.74 11.14
CA ASP A 131 -5.23 0.33 10.40
C ASP A 131 -5.62 -0.43 9.13
N PHE A 132 -6.62 -1.30 9.25
CA PHE A 132 -7.10 -2.13 8.14
C PHE A 132 -7.66 -1.26 7.00
N GLU A 133 -8.55 -0.32 7.32
CA GLU A 133 -9.12 0.61 6.35
C GLU A 133 -8.06 1.53 5.76
N ALA A 134 -7.10 2.02 6.58
CA ALA A 134 -6.01 2.85 6.10
C ALA A 134 -5.08 2.11 5.12
N LEU A 135 -4.77 0.84 5.40
CA LEU A 135 -3.96 0.02 4.51
C LEU A 135 -4.68 -0.23 3.19
N ILE A 136 -5.99 -0.51 3.22
CA ILE A 136 -6.78 -0.72 2.00
C ILE A 136 -6.84 0.54 1.15
N ALA A 137 -7.12 1.69 1.77
CA ALA A 137 -7.16 2.97 1.07
C ALA A 137 -5.82 3.27 0.40
N TYR A 138 -4.71 3.02 1.10
CA TYR A 138 -3.37 3.18 0.56
C TYR A 138 -3.09 2.22 -0.61
N LEU A 139 -3.29 0.91 -0.45
CA LEU A 139 -3.06 -0.07 -1.52
C LEU A 139 -3.92 0.21 -2.77
N SER A 140 -5.15 0.67 -2.57
CA SER A 140 -6.06 1.06 -3.65
C SER A 140 -5.60 2.33 -4.39
N SER A 141 -4.82 3.19 -3.72
CA SER A 141 -4.25 4.39 -4.31
C SER A 141 -2.98 4.12 -5.14
N LEU A 142 -2.31 2.98 -4.93
CA LEU A 142 -1.07 2.59 -5.62
C LEU A 142 -1.32 2.26 -7.10
N LYS A 143 -1.31 3.30 -7.93
CA LYS A 143 -1.59 3.22 -9.37
C LYS A 143 -0.39 3.67 -10.22
N TYR A 144 0.83 3.45 -9.74
CA TYR A 144 2.04 3.76 -10.50
C TYR A 144 2.14 2.89 -11.76
N ASP A 145 2.82 3.36 -12.79
CA ASP A 145 3.10 2.53 -13.98
C ASP A 145 4.05 1.39 -13.61
N SER A 146 3.74 0.18 -14.09
CA SER A 146 4.24 -1.05 -13.50
C SER A 146 5.75 -1.23 -13.67
N TYR A 147 6.38 -1.73 -12.61
CA TYR A 147 7.78 -2.15 -12.61
C TYR A 147 7.94 -3.62 -12.19
N ASN A 148 7.12 -4.53 -12.74
CA ASN A 148 7.47 -5.94 -13.02
C ASN A 148 6.31 -6.80 -13.58
N LYS A 149 6.63 -7.74 -14.49
CA LYS A 149 5.69 -8.61 -15.22
C LYS A 149 5.49 -10.02 -14.61
N ASP A 150 6.25 -10.40 -13.59
CA ASP A 150 6.47 -11.84 -13.30
C ASP A 150 5.51 -12.48 -12.26
N PHE A 151 4.76 -11.72 -11.46
CA PHE A 151 3.89 -12.29 -10.41
C PHE A 151 2.46 -12.63 -10.88
N VAL A 152 2.00 -12.02 -11.98
CA VAL A 152 0.61 -12.10 -12.44
C VAL A 152 0.22 -13.54 -12.84
N SER A 153 1.19 -14.40 -13.16
CA SER A 153 0.95 -15.80 -13.55
C SER A 153 0.43 -16.71 -12.42
N CYS A 154 0.56 -16.31 -11.14
CA CYS A 154 0.21 -17.15 -9.99
C CYS A 154 -1.17 -16.85 -9.39
N LEU A 155 -1.86 -15.82 -9.86
CA LEU A 155 -3.21 -15.48 -9.42
C LEU A 155 -4.24 -16.22 -10.28
N LYS A 156 -5.33 -16.71 -9.67
CA LYS A 156 -6.48 -17.20 -10.44
C LYS A 156 -7.02 -16.04 -11.26
N LYS A 157 -7.33 -16.29 -12.55
CA LYS A 157 -8.13 -15.36 -13.35
C LYS A 157 -9.50 -15.22 -12.67
N GLU A 158 -9.95 -14.00 -12.52
CA GLU A 158 -11.32 -13.70 -12.10
C GLU A 158 -12.23 -13.96 -13.30
N GLU A 159 -13.31 -14.71 -13.08
CA GLU A 159 -14.37 -14.99 -14.07
C GLU A 159 -15.35 -13.82 -14.15
#